data_AF-A0A074W4Z7-F1
#
_entry.id   AF-A0A074W4Z7-F1
#
_cell.length_a   1.000
_cell.length_b   1.000
_cell.length_c   1.000
_cell.angle_alpha   90.00
_cell.angle_beta   90.00
_cell.angle_gamma   90.00
#
_symmetry.space_group_name_H-M   'P 1'
#
loop_
_entity.id
_entity.type
_entity.pdbx_description
1 polymer ?
#
loop_
_entity_poly.entity_id
_entity_poly.type
_entity_poly.pdbx_seq_one_letter_code
_entity_poly.pdbx_strand_id
1 'polypeptide(L)'
;YSLQDTYAGSNFYDGFNFFTDPDPTHGFVQYVDQATAVSSGILGYGTGNTAKWGVDDTNVLYANSTGRQSVRLEGKVNYNHGLFLADIKHMPGSICGVWPAFWTLGDSTWPAHGELDIIEGVNMASTNQIAAHTAPNCTMKFQNQTGWANGYDCAVSTGGAAGCATGTNDQTGYGDGFNANGGGVYAMQWTSEFMKVWFFPRNAIPASISSGSPSPALDFGTPVGNFDGGSCDIDSHFINHRMVFDTTFCGDWAGSVYSSTSCPLASTSNGCIEYVAGNPSAFKEAYWEVNYIKVF
;
A
#
# COMPACT_ATOMS: atom_id res chain seq x y z
N TYR A 1 -11.75 -20.73 4.76
CA TYR A 1 -10.59 -20.24 3.99
C TYR A 1 -9.70 -21.42 3.68
N SER A 2 -9.37 -21.61 2.40
CA SER A 2 -8.48 -22.67 1.92
C SER A 2 -7.45 -22.03 1.00
N LEU A 3 -6.17 -22.31 1.24
CA LEU A 3 -5.08 -21.67 0.51
C LEU A 3 -5.23 -21.85 -1.01
N GLN A 4 -5.28 -20.74 -1.73
CA GLN A 4 -5.33 -20.68 -3.19
C GLN A 4 -3.95 -20.38 -3.76
N ASP A 5 -3.35 -19.27 -3.34
CA ASP A 5 -2.08 -18.78 -3.88
C ASP A 5 -1.08 -18.43 -2.77
N THR A 6 0.19 -18.61 -3.09
CA THR A 6 1.32 -18.19 -2.25
C THR A 6 2.36 -17.48 -3.10
N TYR A 7 2.69 -16.26 -2.70
CA TYR A 7 3.76 -15.45 -3.26
C TYR A 7 4.85 -15.37 -2.19
N ALA A 8 5.95 -16.08 -2.36
CA ALA A 8 7.03 -16.11 -1.38
C ALA A 8 8.35 -16.58 -2.02
N GLY A 9 9.45 -16.30 -1.34
CA GLY A 9 10.75 -16.84 -1.76
C GLY A 9 11.20 -16.31 -3.12
N SER A 10 11.98 -17.12 -3.82
CA SER A 10 12.52 -16.81 -5.15
C SER A 10 11.43 -16.56 -6.18
N ASN A 11 10.24 -17.13 -6.00
CA ASN A 11 9.18 -17.08 -7.00
C ASN A 11 8.18 -15.95 -6.71
N PHE A 12 8.43 -15.10 -5.70
CA PHE A 12 7.53 -14.00 -5.36
C PHE A 12 7.22 -13.12 -6.58
N TYR A 13 8.26 -12.70 -7.32
CA TYR A 13 8.12 -11.80 -8.46
C TYR A 13 7.46 -12.47 -9.68
N ASP A 14 7.44 -13.80 -9.77
CA ASP A 14 6.78 -14.51 -10.87
C ASP A 14 5.26 -14.25 -10.88
N GLY A 15 4.70 -13.88 -9.73
CA GLY A 15 3.30 -13.54 -9.56
C GLY A 15 2.90 -12.13 -10.02
N PHE A 16 3.85 -11.28 -10.42
CA PHE A 16 3.63 -9.86 -10.71
C PHE A 16 4.11 -9.46 -12.10
N ASN A 17 3.41 -8.51 -12.69
CA ASN A 17 3.86 -7.70 -13.81
C ASN A 17 4.54 -6.43 -13.27
N PHE A 18 5.51 -5.91 -14.03
CA PHE A 18 6.20 -4.67 -13.72
C PHE A 18 5.62 -3.55 -14.57
N PHE A 19 4.90 -2.62 -13.94
CA PHE A 19 4.37 -1.44 -14.60
C PHE A 19 5.51 -0.46 -14.92
N THR A 20 5.52 0.10 -16.13
CA THR A 20 6.60 1.00 -16.60
C THR A 20 6.09 2.27 -17.27
N ASP A 21 4.77 2.44 -17.35
CA ASP A 21 4.17 3.64 -17.91
C ASP A 21 4.32 4.81 -16.92
N PRO A 22 4.06 6.07 -17.35
CA PRO A 22 4.03 7.20 -16.44
C PRO A 22 3.09 6.96 -15.26
N ASP A 23 3.49 7.43 -14.09
CA ASP A 23 2.72 7.27 -12.87
C ASP A 23 1.31 7.89 -13.00
N PRO A 24 0.23 7.10 -12.82
CA PRO A 24 -1.14 7.61 -12.86
C PRO A 24 -1.43 8.72 -11.83
N THR A 25 -0.67 8.78 -10.73
CA THR A 25 -0.81 9.83 -9.69
C THR A 25 0.21 10.97 -9.86
N HIS A 26 0.81 11.07 -11.04
CA HIS A 26 1.69 12.16 -11.47
C HIS A 26 2.92 12.37 -10.57
N GLY A 27 3.40 11.31 -9.93
CA GLY A 27 4.58 11.36 -9.08
C GLY A 27 5.87 11.64 -9.83
N PHE A 28 6.87 12.12 -9.08
CA PHE A 28 8.25 12.27 -9.54
C PHE A 28 8.99 10.92 -9.44
N VAL A 29 8.47 9.94 -10.16
CA VAL A 29 8.93 8.55 -10.15
C VAL A 29 9.14 8.06 -11.58
N GLN A 30 10.19 7.26 -11.76
CA GLN A 30 10.37 6.45 -12.97
C GLN A 30 10.16 4.98 -12.61
N TYR A 31 8.98 4.43 -12.90
CA TYR A 31 8.79 2.99 -12.77
C TYR A 31 9.56 2.24 -13.84
N VAL A 32 10.33 1.22 -13.44
CA VAL A 32 11.22 0.47 -14.33
C VAL A 32 10.84 -1.02 -14.38
N ASP A 33 11.21 -1.67 -15.48
CA ASP A 33 11.02 -3.12 -15.64
C ASP A 33 11.91 -3.93 -14.68
N GLN A 34 11.62 -5.23 -14.57
CA GLN A 34 12.34 -6.13 -13.67
C GLN A 34 13.85 -6.20 -13.95
N ALA A 35 14.24 -6.25 -15.23
CA ALA A 35 15.65 -6.37 -15.61
C ALA A 35 16.43 -5.12 -15.19
N THR A 36 15.85 -3.94 -15.42
CA THR A 36 16.38 -2.66 -15.00
C THR A 36 16.46 -2.58 -13.49
N ALA A 37 15.39 -2.93 -12.77
CA ALA A 37 15.34 -2.91 -11.31
C ALA A 37 16.40 -3.80 -10.65
N VAL A 38 16.65 -5.00 -11.21
CA VAL A 38 17.74 -5.89 -10.77
C VAL A 38 19.10 -5.25 -11.06
N SER A 39 19.30 -4.72 -12.28
CA SER A 39 20.59 -4.15 -12.68
C SER A 39 20.96 -2.87 -11.94
N SER A 40 19.96 -2.07 -11.52
CA SER A 40 20.14 -0.88 -10.69
C SER A 40 20.21 -1.19 -9.19
N GLY A 41 20.04 -2.46 -8.80
CA GLY A 41 20.16 -2.90 -7.41
C GLY A 41 18.95 -2.57 -6.52
N ILE A 42 17.84 -2.10 -7.10
CA ILE A 42 16.61 -1.74 -6.36
C ILE A 42 15.64 -2.92 -6.23
N LEU A 43 15.95 -4.09 -6.82
CA LEU A 43 15.16 -5.32 -6.69
C LEU A 43 16.05 -6.55 -6.50
N GLY A 44 15.69 -7.40 -5.55
CA GLY A 44 16.40 -8.63 -5.23
C GLY A 44 15.77 -9.38 -4.07
N TYR A 45 16.59 -9.99 -3.23
CA TYR A 45 16.12 -10.78 -2.09
C TYR A 45 16.88 -10.42 -0.82
N GLY A 46 16.14 -10.39 0.30
CA GLY A 46 16.69 -10.22 1.63
C GLY A 46 17.22 -11.54 2.23
N THR A 47 17.65 -11.46 3.49
CA THR A 47 18.10 -12.64 4.24
C THR A 47 16.94 -13.61 4.42
N GLY A 48 17.17 -14.90 4.11
CA GLY A 48 16.10 -15.91 4.14
C GLY A 48 15.27 -15.96 2.86
N ASN A 49 15.74 -15.34 1.77
CA ASN A 49 15.09 -15.33 0.46
C ASN A 49 13.74 -14.59 0.46
N THR A 50 13.57 -13.60 1.34
CA THR A 50 12.44 -12.68 1.34
C THR A 50 12.49 -11.80 0.10
N ALA A 51 11.35 -11.51 -0.52
CA ALA A 51 11.32 -10.59 -1.65
C ALA A 51 11.63 -9.17 -1.15
N LYS A 52 12.59 -8.49 -1.77
CA LYS A 52 13.02 -7.15 -1.36
C LYS A 52 13.18 -6.22 -2.56
N TRP A 53 12.47 -5.11 -2.55
CA TRP A 53 12.60 -4.07 -3.58
C TRP A 53 12.41 -2.68 -2.97
N GLY A 54 13.08 -1.69 -3.54
CA GLY A 54 13.00 -0.31 -3.11
C GLY A 54 13.15 0.63 -4.28
N VAL A 55 13.84 1.73 -4.01
CA VAL A 55 14.00 2.85 -4.93
C VAL A 55 15.48 3.15 -5.11
N ASP A 56 15.82 3.93 -6.14
CA ASP A 56 17.19 4.45 -6.26
C ASP A 56 17.49 5.37 -5.07
N ASP A 57 18.48 5.01 -4.26
CA ASP A 57 18.94 5.74 -3.07
C ASP A 57 20.38 6.27 -3.24
N THR A 58 20.89 6.30 -4.48
CA THR A 58 22.27 6.65 -4.81
C THR A 58 22.42 7.87 -5.72
N ASN A 59 21.58 8.02 -6.75
CA ASN A 59 21.81 9.03 -7.78
C ASN A 59 21.10 10.35 -7.46
N VAL A 60 21.86 11.44 -7.57
CA VAL A 60 21.31 12.81 -7.60
C VAL A 60 20.71 13.05 -8.97
N LEU A 61 19.49 13.56 -9.00
CA LEU A 61 18.72 13.82 -10.21
C LEU A 61 18.54 15.32 -10.43
N TYR A 62 18.12 15.68 -11.62
CA TYR A 62 17.58 17.02 -11.88
C TYR A 62 16.07 17.03 -11.61
N ALA A 63 15.57 18.13 -11.06
CA ALA A 63 14.14 18.30 -10.74
C ALA A 63 13.21 18.24 -11.98
N ASN A 64 13.75 18.32 -13.19
CA ASN A 64 13.03 18.19 -14.45
C ASN A 64 13.28 16.84 -15.17
N SER A 65 13.89 15.86 -14.49
CA SER A 65 14.05 14.50 -15.01
C SER A 65 12.73 13.70 -14.92
N THR A 66 12.76 12.45 -15.36
CA THR A 66 11.61 11.53 -15.32
C THR A 66 11.23 11.08 -13.91
N GLY A 67 12.01 11.41 -12.88
CA GLY A 67 11.76 10.99 -11.51
C GLY A 67 12.73 9.93 -11.00
N ARG A 68 12.63 9.63 -9.70
CA ARG A 68 13.46 8.64 -9.01
C ARG A 68 13.03 7.23 -9.39
N GLN A 69 13.98 6.35 -9.70
CA GLN A 69 13.64 4.98 -10.08
C GLN A 69 12.98 4.23 -8.94
N SER A 70 11.91 3.52 -9.26
CA SER A 70 11.12 2.69 -8.35
C SER A 70 10.46 1.54 -9.12
N VAL A 71 9.71 0.70 -8.41
CA VAL A 71 8.98 -0.43 -8.97
C VAL A 71 7.50 -0.34 -8.58
N ARG A 72 6.62 -0.59 -9.55
CA ARG A 72 5.19 -0.88 -9.33
C ARG A 72 4.89 -2.30 -9.80
N LEU A 73 4.62 -3.18 -8.84
CA LEU A 73 4.28 -4.58 -9.05
C LEU A 73 2.75 -4.72 -9.12
N GLU A 74 2.22 -5.26 -10.20
CA GLU A 74 0.79 -5.56 -10.34
C GLU A 74 0.56 -7.06 -10.47
N GLY A 75 -0.28 -7.62 -9.60
CA GLY A 75 -0.56 -9.06 -9.56
C GLY A 75 -1.12 -9.57 -10.89
N LYS A 76 -0.71 -10.77 -11.28
CA LYS A 76 -1.20 -11.44 -12.51
C LYS A 76 -2.58 -12.08 -12.34
N VAL A 77 -3.05 -12.22 -11.12
CA VAL A 77 -4.32 -12.87 -10.78
C VAL A 77 -5.28 -11.81 -10.25
N ASN A 78 -6.50 -11.80 -10.79
CA ASN A 78 -7.62 -11.03 -10.29
C ASN A 78 -8.45 -11.91 -9.36
N TYR A 79 -8.86 -11.36 -8.23
CA TYR A 79 -9.68 -12.03 -7.23
C TYR A 79 -11.04 -11.34 -7.08
N ASN A 80 -12.03 -12.13 -6.66
CA ASN A 80 -13.27 -11.62 -6.08
C ASN A 80 -13.42 -12.32 -4.72
N HIS A 81 -13.47 -11.53 -3.66
CA HIS A 81 -13.51 -12.01 -2.27
C HIS A 81 -12.23 -12.75 -1.84
N GLY A 82 -12.20 -13.13 -0.58
CA GLY A 82 -11.16 -14.00 -0.01
C GLY A 82 -10.56 -13.43 1.27
N LEU A 83 -9.59 -14.17 1.80
CA LEU A 83 -8.72 -13.70 2.87
C LEU A 83 -7.29 -13.56 2.36
N PHE A 84 -6.78 -12.35 2.39
CA PHE A 84 -5.46 -11.98 1.91
C PHE A 84 -4.58 -11.69 3.11
N LEU A 85 -3.43 -12.34 3.20
CA LEU A 85 -2.45 -12.16 4.27
C LEU A 85 -1.13 -11.72 3.65
N ALA A 86 -0.67 -10.52 3.99
CA ALA A 86 0.65 -10.03 3.63
C ALA A 86 1.52 -9.97 4.90
N ASP A 87 2.49 -10.88 5.01
CA ASP A 87 3.52 -10.82 6.05
C ASP A 87 4.69 -9.98 5.54
N ILE A 88 4.79 -8.77 6.07
CA ILE A 88 5.72 -7.74 5.63
C ILE A 88 6.73 -7.51 6.75
N LYS A 89 8.01 -7.66 6.42
CA LYS A 89 9.12 -7.45 7.35
C LYS A 89 9.56 -5.98 7.40
N HIS A 90 9.47 -5.30 6.27
CA HIS A 90 9.80 -3.89 6.13
C HIS A 90 8.92 -3.23 5.06
N MET A 91 8.55 -1.97 5.26
CA MET A 91 7.88 -1.12 4.27
C MET A 91 8.67 0.18 4.12
N PRO A 92 8.46 0.96 3.05
CA PRO A 92 9.11 2.27 2.95
C PRO A 92 8.82 3.13 4.18
N GLY A 93 9.89 3.71 4.73
CA GLY A 93 9.84 4.47 5.98
C GLY A 93 9.04 5.76 5.88
N SER A 94 8.90 6.43 7.02
CA SER A 94 8.29 7.76 7.14
C SER A 94 9.27 8.82 6.63
N ILE A 95 9.32 8.99 5.30
CA ILE A 95 10.36 9.78 4.62
C ILE A 95 9.71 10.87 3.77
N CYS A 96 10.21 12.09 3.90
CA CYS A 96 9.79 13.23 3.09
C CYS A 96 9.80 12.92 1.58
N GLY A 97 8.65 13.16 0.94
CA GLY A 97 8.45 12.98 -0.49
C GLY A 97 8.04 11.57 -0.91
N VAL A 98 8.12 10.56 -0.03
CA VAL A 98 7.72 9.18 -0.35
C VAL A 98 6.21 9.01 -0.26
N TRP A 99 5.64 8.21 -1.15
CA TRP A 99 4.26 7.72 -1.13
C TRP A 99 4.25 6.23 -1.48
N PRO A 100 4.31 5.33 -0.48
CA PRO A 100 4.27 3.90 -0.70
C PRO A 100 2.84 3.36 -0.54
N ALA A 101 2.51 2.34 -1.32
CA ALA A 101 1.21 1.70 -1.24
C ALA A 101 1.29 0.18 -1.36
N PHE A 102 0.49 -0.52 -0.55
CA PHE A 102 0.03 -1.89 -0.79
C PHE A 102 -1.50 -1.86 -0.86
N TRP A 103 -2.04 -2.20 -2.01
CA TRP A 103 -3.43 -1.94 -2.34
C TRP A 103 -3.96 -2.96 -3.32
N THR A 104 -5.25 -2.84 -3.66
CA THR A 104 -5.90 -3.70 -4.64
C THR A 104 -6.69 -2.86 -5.63
N LEU A 105 -6.64 -3.23 -6.91
CA LEU A 105 -7.21 -2.43 -8.00
C LEU A 105 -8.02 -3.31 -8.96
N GLY A 106 -9.26 -2.89 -9.24
CA GLY A 106 -10.13 -3.53 -10.22
C GLY A 106 -9.61 -3.45 -11.66
N ASP A 107 -10.14 -4.30 -12.54
CA ASP A 107 -9.67 -4.51 -13.92
C ASP A 107 -10.36 -3.62 -14.98
N SER A 108 -10.80 -2.42 -14.58
CA SER A 108 -11.50 -1.46 -15.45
C SER A 108 -10.90 -0.06 -15.34
N THR A 109 -11.39 0.87 -16.16
CA THR A 109 -11.05 2.29 -16.03
C THR A 109 -11.41 2.76 -14.63
N TRP A 110 -10.41 3.21 -13.88
CA TRP A 110 -10.59 3.67 -12.51
C TRP A 110 -11.58 4.84 -12.44
N PRO A 111 -12.47 4.91 -11.42
CA PRO A 111 -12.63 3.98 -10.29
C PRO A 111 -13.77 2.95 -10.49
N ALA A 112 -14.09 2.57 -11.74
CA ALA A 112 -15.32 1.83 -12.04
C ALA A 112 -15.43 0.47 -11.34
N HIS A 113 -14.32 -0.25 -11.20
CA HIS A 113 -14.26 -1.55 -10.50
C HIS A 113 -13.58 -1.46 -9.14
N GLY A 114 -13.46 -0.25 -8.60
CA GLY A 114 -13.02 -0.03 -7.24
C GLY A 114 -11.51 -0.16 -7.01
N GLU A 115 -11.13 0.33 -5.85
CA GLU A 115 -9.79 0.31 -5.29
C GLU A 115 -9.91 0.23 -3.77
N LEU A 116 -9.07 -0.60 -3.14
CA LEU A 116 -8.90 -0.61 -1.69
C LEU A 116 -7.41 -0.53 -1.34
N ASP A 117 -7.05 0.54 -0.64
CA ASP A 117 -5.72 0.79 -0.10
C ASP A 117 -5.60 0.13 1.27
N ILE A 118 -4.72 -0.87 1.37
CA ILE A 118 -4.53 -1.66 2.60
C ILE A 118 -3.44 -1.01 3.46
N ILE A 119 -2.38 -0.53 2.82
CA ILE A 119 -1.31 0.24 3.43
C ILE A 119 -1.03 1.44 2.54
N GLU A 120 -1.20 2.65 3.06
CA GLU A 120 -0.91 3.87 2.33
C GLU A 120 -0.58 5.02 3.28
N GLY A 121 0.30 5.91 2.83
CA GLY A 121 0.63 7.13 3.53
C GLY A 121 1.59 7.98 2.73
N VAL A 122 1.85 9.19 3.20
CA VAL A 122 2.71 10.14 2.51
C VAL A 122 3.68 10.84 3.45
N ASN A 123 4.87 11.16 2.95
CA ASN A 123 5.87 11.93 3.66
C ASN A 123 6.20 11.32 5.04
N MET A 124 6.12 12.12 6.10
CA MET A 124 6.40 11.73 7.48
C MET A 124 5.18 11.11 8.19
N ALA A 125 4.20 10.55 7.45
CA ALA A 125 3.09 9.83 8.07
C ALA A 125 3.62 8.72 8.99
N SER A 126 3.07 8.67 10.22
CA SER A 126 3.49 7.70 11.25
C SER A 126 2.42 6.66 11.55
N THR A 127 1.24 6.78 10.96
CA THR A 127 0.14 5.82 11.05
C THR A 127 -0.37 5.53 9.65
N ASN A 128 -0.94 4.34 9.48
CA ASN A 128 -1.44 3.89 8.19
C ASN A 128 -2.77 4.57 7.86
N GLN A 129 -2.98 4.93 6.60
CA GLN A 129 -4.30 5.23 6.04
C GLN A 129 -4.76 4.03 5.19
N ILE A 130 -6.02 3.66 5.38
CA ILE A 130 -6.70 2.57 4.67
C ILE A 130 -7.90 3.22 4.00
N ALA A 131 -7.96 3.22 2.68
CA ALA A 131 -8.98 3.96 1.94
C ALA A 131 -9.67 3.07 0.90
N ALA A 132 -10.86 3.49 0.49
CA ALA A 132 -11.56 2.90 -0.64
C ALA A 132 -12.02 3.99 -1.61
N HIS A 133 -11.84 3.70 -2.89
CA HIS A 133 -12.23 4.57 -4.00
C HIS A 133 -13.13 3.80 -4.95
N THR A 134 -14.29 4.36 -5.28
CA THR A 134 -15.29 3.67 -6.11
C THR A 134 -15.93 4.60 -7.13
N ALA A 135 -16.74 4.01 -8.02
CA ALA A 135 -17.78 4.71 -8.75
C ALA A 135 -18.87 5.28 -7.80
N PRO A 136 -19.76 6.17 -8.29
CA PRO A 136 -20.88 6.74 -7.51
C PRO A 136 -21.77 5.71 -6.82
N ASN A 137 -22.45 6.14 -5.76
CA ASN A 137 -23.42 5.36 -4.96
C ASN A 137 -22.82 4.31 -4.00
N CYS A 138 -21.63 4.57 -3.49
CA CYS A 138 -21.00 3.75 -2.46
C CYS A 138 -20.72 4.60 -1.22
N THR A 139 -21.55 4.46 -0.19
CA THR A 139 -21.31 5.08 1.13
C THR A 139 -21.20 3.98 2.17
N MET A 140 -20.10 3.97 2.90
CA MET A 140 -19.82 2.96 3.91
C MET A 140 -19.95 3.52 5.33
N LYS A 141 -20.00 2.65 6.33
CA LYS A 141 -19.89 3.05 7.73
C LYS A 141 -18.68 2.38 8.35
N PHE A 142 -18.09 3.06 9.32
CA PHE A 142 -16.90 2.61 10.04
C PHE A 142 -17.29 2.27 11.48
N GLN A 143 -17.90 1.10 11.67
CA GLN A 143 -18.38 0.62 12.97
C GLN A 143 -17.57 -0.60 13.43
N ASN A 144 -17.48 -0.82 14.74
CA ASN A 144 -16.78 -1.98 15.33
C ASN A 144 -15.34 -2.15 14.81
N GLN A 145 -14.61 -1.04 14.75
CA GLN A 145 -13.20 -0.99 14.37
C GLN A 145 -12.39 -0.21 15.41
N THR A 146 -11.07 -0.39 15.40
CA THR A 146 -10.16 0.37 16.27
C THR A 146 -9.61 1.64 15.62
N GLY A 147 -9.69 1.75 14.30
CA GLY A 147 -9.18 2.89 13.54
C GLY A 147 -10.06 4.13 13.60
N TRP A 148 -9.46 5.28 13.30
CA TRP A 148 -10.20 6.53 13.05
C TRP A 148 -11.01 6.43 11.76
N ALA A 149 -11.95 7.35 11.53
CA ALA A 149 -12.72 7.40 10.27
C ALA A 149 -12.65 8.81 9.69
N ASN A 150 -12.51 8.90 8.36
CA ASN A 150 -12.52 10.14 7.60
C ASN A 150 -13.31 9.94 6.31
N GLY A 151 -14.37 10.73 6.13
CA GLY A 151 -15.32 10.50 5.03
C GLY A 151 -16.12 9.20 5.19
N TYR A 152 -17.22 9.12 4.46
CA TYR A 152 -18.07 7.92 4.38
C TYR A 152 -18.44 7.59 2.94
N ASP A 153 -18.44 8.59 2.06
CA ASP A 153 -18.67 8.43 0.63
C ASP A 153 -17.37 8.03 -0.06
N CYS A 154 -17.33 6.80 -0.57
CA CYS A 154 -16.17 6.22 -1.23
C CYS A 154 -16.07 6.63 -2.70
N ALA A 155 -17.14 7.22 -3.25
CA ALA A 155 -17.18 7.60 -4.65
C ALA A 155 -16.28 8.80 -4.92
N VAL A 156 -15.29 8.66 -5.78
CA VAL A 156 -14.30 9.71 -6.08
C VAL A 156 -14.98 11.01 -6.57
N SER A 157 -16.07 10.88 -7.32
CA SER A 157 -16.80 12.02 -7.90
C SER A 157 -17.58 12.86 -6.88
N THR A 158 -17.94 12.29 -5.72
CA THR A 158 -18.81 12.94 -4.72
C THR A 158 -18.18 13.03 -3.33
N GLY A 159 -17.44 12.00 -2.91
CA GLY A 159 -16.60 11.97 -1.71
C GLY A 159 -15.24 12.66 -1.88
N GLY A 160 -14.83 12.92 -3.13
CA GLY A 160 -13.57 13.57 -3.48
C GLY A 160 -12.39 12.59 -3.56
N ALA A 161 -11.20 13.14 -3.79
CA ALA A 161 -9.99 12.36 -4.04
C ALA A 161 -9.55 11.49 -2.84
N ALA A 162 -10.02 11.78 -1.63
CA ALA A 162 -9.71 10.99 -0.44
C ALA A 162 -10.55 9.71 -0.30
N GLY A 163 -11.64 9.57 -1.08
CA GLY A 163 -12.59 8.46 -0.92
C GLY A 163 -13.17 8.40 0.50
N CYS A 164 -13.48 7.18 0.93
CA CYS A 164 -13.82 6.89 2.32
C CYS A 164 -12.64 6.20 2.98
N ALA A 165 -12.23 6.67 4.16
CA ALA A 165 -10.97 6.25 4.76
C ALA A 165 -11.08 5.96 6.25
N THR A 166 -10.21 5.08 6.69
CA THR A 166 -9.90 4.76 8.07
C THR A 166 -8.38 4.63 8.22
N GLY A 167 -7.88 4.24 9.38
CA GLY A 167 -6.44 4.09 9.56
C GLY A 167 -6.05 3.66 10.96
N THR A 168 -4.77 3.36 11.14
CA THR A 168 -4.26 2.96 12.45
C THR A 168 -4.18 4.17 13.37
N ASN A 169 -4.41 3.95 14.66
CA ASN A 169 -4.03 4.90 15.73
C ASN A 169 -2.63 4.59 16.29
N ASP A 170 -2.18 3.33 16.13
CA ASP A 170 -0.88 2.85 16.56
C ASP A 170 0.19 3.16 15.49
N GLN A 171 1.30 3.74 15.94
CA GLN A 171 2.44 4.09 15.09
C GLN A 171 3.24 2.87 14.62
N THR A 172 3.05 1.70 15.23
CA THR A 172 3.62 0.45 14.73
C THR A 172 2.94 -0.05 13.45
N GLY A 173 1.82 0.57 13.05
CA GLY A 173 1.09 0.20 11.85
C GLY A 173 1.72 0.69 10.54
N TYR A 174 2.64 1.64 10.56
CA TYR A 174 3.17 2.24 9.33
C TYR A 174 4.61 2.75 9.47
N GLY A 175 5.31 2.83 8.34
CA GLY A 175 6.59 3.51 8.19
C GLY A 175 7.63 3.10 9.22
N ASP A 176 8.29 4.08 9.83
CA ASP A 176 9.41 3.84 10.74
C ASP A 176 9.02 3.02 11.98
N GLY A 177 7.82 3.24 12.52
CA GLY A 177 7.32 2.49 13.68
C GLY A 177 7.04 1.02 13.35
N PHE A 178 6.49 0.75 12.16
CA PHE A 178 6.34 -0.61 11.64
C PHE A 178 7.68 -1.29 11.48
N ASN A 179 8.64 -0.62 10.86
CA ASN A 179 9.97 -1.15 10.58
C ASN A 179 10.75 -1.43 11.89
N ALA A 180 10.69 -0.53 12.87
CA ALA A 180 11.32 -0.71 14.18
C ALA A 180 10.75 -1.92 14.97
N ASN A 181 9.50 -2.30 14.71
CA ASN A 181 8.87 -3.49 15.29
C ASN A 181 9.21 -4.79 14.54
N GLY A 182 10.02 -4.74 13.46
CA GLY A 182 10.25 -5.89 12.57
C GLY A 182 9.03 -6.24 11.70
N GLY A 183 8.19 -5.23 11.47
CA GLY A 183 6.98 -5.31 10.67
C GLY A 183 5.81 -6.05 11.32
N GLY A 184 5.07 -6.81 10.51
CA GLY A 184 3.86 -7.50 10.94
C GLY A 184 3.08 -8.10 9.78
N VAL A 185 1.84 -8.50 10.07
CA VAL A 185 0.90 -9.03 9.07
C VAL A 185 -0.24 -8.04 8.89
N TYR A 186 -0.45 -7.61 7.65
CA TYR A 186 -1.70 -7.00 7.23
C TYR A 186 -2.61 -8.08 6.65
N ALA A 187 -3.86 -8.12 7.10
CA ALA A 187 -4.86 -9.05 6.63
C ALA A 187 -6.07 -8.31 6.08
N MET A 188 -6.54 -8.68 4.89
CA MET A 188 -7.79 -8.18 4.31
C MET A 188 -8.77 -9.34 4.15
N GLN A 189 -9.95 -9.23 4.76
CA GLN A 189 -11.08 -10.11 4.48
C GLN A 189 -12.07 -9.38 3.59
N TRP A 190 -12.31 -9.91 2.40
CA TRP A 190 -13.27 -9.36 1.44
C TRP A 190 -14.42 -10.35 1.22
N THR A 191 -15.64 -9.87 1.38
CA THR A 191 -16.90 -10.60 1.19
C THR A 191 -17.90 -9.72 0.44
N SER A 192 -19.06 -10.26 0.07
CA SER A 192 -20.17 -9.47 -0.50
C SER A 192 -20.76 -8.42 0.45
N GLU A 193 -20.50 -8.52 1.75
CA GLU A 193 -21.09 -7.62 2.75
C GLU A 193 -20.11 -6.56 3.25
N PHE A 194 -18.83 -6.90 3.30
CA PHE A 194 -17.81 -6.02 3.88
C PHE A 194 -16.41 -6.31 3.35
N MET A 195 -15.54 -5.32 3.52
CA MET A 195 -14.09 -5.45 3.47
C MET A 195 -13.50 -5.05 4.83
N LYS A 196 -12.78 -5.95 5.49
CA LYS A 196 -12.16 -5.67 6.78
C LYS A 196 -10.66 -5.79 6.67
N VAL A 197 -9.96 -4.86 7.30
CA VAL A 197 -8.50 -4.84 7.37
C VAL A 197 -8.05 -4.94 8.82
N TRP A 198 -7.09 -5.83 9.07
CA TRP A 198 -6.40 -5.96 10.36
C TRP A 198 -4.91 -5.71 10.16
N PHE A 199 -4.29 -5.18 11.21
CA PHE A 199 -2.85 -5.16 11.37
C PHE A 199 -2.49 -5.94 12.64
N PHE A 200 -1.55 -6.86 12.49
CA PHE A 200 -0.97 -7.61 13.60
C PHE A 200 0.53 -7.29 13.68
N PRO A 201 1.00 -6.62 14.76
CA PRO A 201 2.41 -6.39 14.93
C PRO A 201 3.15 -7.72 15.03
N ARG A 202 4.44 -7.75 14.64
CA ARG A 202 5.27 -8.96 14.53
C ARG A 202 5.15 -9.95 15.68
N ASN A 203 5.06 -9.46 16.93
CA ASN A 203 5.00 -10.27 18.15
C ASN A 203 3.56 -10.65 18.59
N ALA A 204 2.53 -10.24 17.84
CA ALA A 204 1.13 -10.52 18.13
C ALA A 204 0.37 -11.09 16.92
N ILE A 205 1.08 -11.76 16.01
CA ILE A 205 0.46 -12.46 14.87
C ILE A 205 -0.43 -13.61 15.41
N PRO A 206 -1.71 -13.68 15.03
CA PRO A 206 -2.62 -14.73 15.48
C PRO A 206 -2.10 -16.15 15.23
N ALA A 207 -2.42 -17.06 16.15
CA ALA A 207 -1.97 -18.45 16.09
C ALA A 207 -2.56 -19.20 14.88
N SER A 208 -3.78 -18.84 14.47
CA SER A 208 -4.42 -19.39 13.27
C SER A 208 -3.66 -19.05 11.98
N ILE A 209 -3.08 -17.85 11.87
CA ILE A 209 -2.20 -17.47 10.76
C ILE A 209 -0.90 -18.28 10.80
N SER A 210 -0.26 -18.34 11.97
CA SER A 210 1.04 -19.01 12.14
C SER A 210 0.97 -20.52 11.90
N SER A 211 -0.18 -21.14 12.20
CA SER A 211 -0.44 -22.57 11.94
C SER A 211 -0.94 -22.85 10.52
N GLY A 212 -1.07 -21.82 9.66
CA GLY A 212 -1.48 -21.96 8.27
C GLY A 212 -2.97 -22.23 8.05
N SER A 213 -3.80 -22.04 9.09
CA SER A 213 -5.25 -22.22 9.05
C SER A 213 -5.96 -20.95 9.54
N PRO A 214 -5.81 -19.82 8.84
CA PRO A 214 -6.26 -18.52 9.34
C PRO A 214 -7.77 -18.49 9.53
N SER A 215 -8.21 -17.96 10.67
CA SER A 215 -9.63 -17.90 11.04
C SER A 215 -9.94 -16.57 11.70
N PRO A 216 -10.46 -15.57 10.95
CA PRO A 216 -10.83 -14.27 11.50
C PRO A 216 -11.77 -14.35 12.71
N ALA A 217 -12.76 -15.25 12.67
CA ALA A 217 -13.72 -15.46 13.75
C ALA A 217 -13.11 -16.08 15.03
N LEU A 218 -11.93 -16.70 14.93
CA LEU A 218 -11.28 -17.36 16.07
C LEU A 218 -10.40 -16.37 16.85
N ASP A 219 -9.50 -15.66 16.17
CA ASP A 219 -8.41 -14.96 16.84
C ASP A 219 -7.91 -13.67 16.16
N PHE A 220 -8.62 -13.09 15.19
CA PHE A 220 -8.20 -11.80 14.60
C PHE A 220 -8.63 -10.59 15.44
N GLY A 221 -9.67 -10.75 16.28
CA GLY A 221 -10.21 -9.65 17.09
C GLY A 221 -10.82 -8.52 16.24
N THR A 222 -10.86 -7.32 16.82
CA THR A 222 -11.47 -6.14 16.18
C THR A 222 -10.57 -5.62 15.04
N PRO A 223 -11.10 -5.43 13.81
CA PRO A 223 -10.32 -4.88 12.70
C PRO A 223 -9.86 -3.44 12.96
N VAL A 224 -8.78 -3.04 12.29
CA VAL A 224 -8.40 -1.62 12.26
C VAL A 224 -9.32 -0.83 11.33
N GLY A 225 -9.72 -1.41 10.20
CA GLY A 225 -10.67 -0.83 9.27
C GLY A 225 -11.81 -1.79 8.97
N ASN A 226 -13.05 -1.31 9.07
CA ASN A 226 -14.24 -2.07 8.73
C ASN A 226 -15.09 -1.27 7.74
N PHE A 227 -14.90 -1.57 6.46
CA PHE A 227 -15.71 -1.10 5.33
C PHE A 227 -16.97 -1.97 5.29
N ASP A 228 -17.97 -1.61 6.08
CA ASP A 228 -19.08 -2.51 6.48
C ASP A 228 -20.20 -2.70 5.45
N GLY A 229 -20.01 -2.18 4.24
CA GLY A 229 -21.01 -2.19 3.17
C GLY A 229 -22.01 -1.05 3.25
N GLY A 230 -22.35 -0.48 4.41
CA GLY A 230 -23.22 0.71 4.52
C GLY A 230 -24.44 0.71 3.59
N SER A 231 -24.48 1.65 2.63
CA SER A 231 -25.40 1.67 1.48
C SER A 231 -24.71 1.37 0.15
N CYS A 232 -23.48 0.90 0.19
CA CYS A 232 -22.67 0.43 -0.92
C CYS A 232 -22.92 -1.07 -1.16
N ASP A 233 -23.21 -1.44 -2.39
CA ASP A 233 -23.18 -2.84 -2.80
C ASP A 233 -21.74 -3.22 -3.16
N ILE A 234 -21.07 -3.97 -2.29
CA ILE A 234 -19.64 -4.31 -2.44
C ILE A 234 -19.39 -5.05 -3.76
N ASP A 235 -20.27 -5.99 -4.14
CA ASP A 235 -20.07 -6.83 -5.33
C ASP A 235 -20.23 -6.10 -6.65
N SER A 236 -20.90 -4.93 -6.66
CA SER A 236 -20.99 -4.08 -7.86
C SER A 236 -19.94 -2.99 -7.94
N HIS A 237 -19.19 -2.74 -6.85
CA HIS A 237 -18.18 -1.67 -6.80
C HIS A 237 -16.74 -2.18 -6.73
N PHE A 238 -16.52 -3.39 -6.22
CA PHE A 238 -15.20 -4.02 -6.12
C PHE A 238 -15.25 -5.28 -6.98
N ILE A 239 -14.55 -5.28 -8.12
CA ILE A 239 -14.66 -6.35 -9.12
C ILE A 239 -13.27 -6.69 -9.66
N ASN A 240 -12.91 -7.97 -9.62
CA ASN A 240 -11.69 -8.51 -10.22
C ASN A 240 -10.42 -7.74 -9.80
N HIS A 241 -10.16 -7.68 -8.50
CA HIS A 241 -9.02 -6.94 -7.99
C HIS A 241 -7.71 -7.72 -8.15
N ARG A 242 -6.67 -7.05 -8.65
CA ARG A 242 -5.28 -7.49 -8.50
C ARG A 242 -4.63 -6.76 -7.34
N MET A 243 -3.68 -7.42 -6.69
CA MET A 243 -2.83 -6.79 -5.67
C MET A 243 -1.77 -5.90 -6.33
N VAL A 244 -1.49 -4.74 -5.75
CA VAL A 244 -0.49 -3.80 -6.23
C VAL A 244 0.44 -3.40 -5.09
N PHE A 245 1.75 -3.39 -5.36
CA PHE A 245 2.74 -2.74 -4.51
C PHE A 245 3.47 -1.69 -5.31
N ASP A 246 3.63 -0.49 -4.75
CA ASP A 246 4.48 0.51 -5.35
C ASP A 246 5.07 1.49 -4.32
N THR A 247 5.95 2.34 -4.82
CA THR A 247 6.42 3.53 -4.11
C THR A 247 6.62 4.63 -5.12
N THR A 248 5.71 5.60 -5.15
CA THR A 248 5.87 6.85 -5.89
C THR A 248 6.46 7.94 -5.01
N PHE A 249 6.66 9.12 -5.59
CA PHE A 249 7.17 10.30 -4.91
C PHE A 249 6.37 11.54 -5.28
N CYS A 250 6.15 12.43 -4.32
CA CYS A 250 5.44 13.68 -4.54
C CYS A 250 4.05 13.44 -5.17
N GLY A 251 3.83 13.88 -6.40
CA GLY A 251 2.57 13.65 -7.11
C GLY A 251 1.35 14.26 -6.43
N ASP A 252 0.20 13.71 -6.79
CA ASP A 252 -1.11 14.25 -6.47
C ASP A 252 -1.38 14.36 -4.96
N TRP A 253 -0.83 13.43 -4.16
CA TRP A 253 -1.00 13.46 -2.71
C TRP A 253 0.26 13.93 -1.96
N ALA A 254 1.37 13.18 -1.98
CA ALA A 254 2.53 13.53 -1.15
C ALA A 254 3.09 14.91 -1.49
N GLY A 255 3.06 15.28 -2.78
CA GLY A 255 3.50 16.58 -3.28
C GLY A 255 2.56 17.71 -2.87
N SER A 256 1.25 17.51 -2.99
CA SER A 256 0.24 18.54 -2.69
C SER A 256 0.22 18.93 -1.20
N VAL A 257 0.49 17.98 -0.29
CA VAL A 257 0.54 18.23 1.15
C VAL A 257 1.95 18.52 1.67
N TYR A 258 2.98 18.45 0.83
CA TYR A 258 4.39 18.58 1.23
C TYR A 258 4.67 19.91 1.98
N SER A 259 4.06 21.01 1.52
CA SER A 259 4.24 22.34 2.12
C SER A 259 3.69 22.47 3.55
N SER A 260 2.81 21.54 3.95
CA SER A 260 2.23 21.47 5.30
C SER A 260 3.04 20.58 6.26
N THR A 261 4.14 19.99 5.78
CA THR A 261 5.01 19.13 6.58
C THR A 261 6.18 19.91 7.20
N SER A 262 6.95 19.25 8.05
CA SER A 262 8.26 19.73 8.52
C SER A 262 9.41 19.35 7.60
N CYS A 263 9.13 18.90 6.38
CA CYS A 263 10.14 18.42 5.45
C CYS A 263 11.05 19.53 4.92
N PRO A 264 12.29 19.21 4.53
CA PRO A 264 13.18 20.18 3.91
C PRO A 264 12.55 20.76 2.64
N LEU A 265 12.78 22.06 2.38
CA LEU A 265 12.23 22.78 1.23
C LEU A 265 10.69 22.91 1.21
N ALA A 266 9.97 22.61 2.30
CA ALA A 266 8.50 22.69 2.33
C ALA A 266 7.93 24.07 1.97
N SER A 267 8.67 25.15 2.21
CA SER A 267 8.28 26.52 1.83
C SER A 267 8.53 26.87 0.36
N THR A 268 9.17 25.99 -0.42
CA THR A 268 9.43 26.18 -1.84
C THR A 268 8.31 25.56 -2.66
N SER A 269 7.85 26.24 -3.72
CA SER A 269 6.73 25.77 -4.56
C SER A 269 6.98 24.41 -5.23
N ASN A 270 8.25 24.04 -5.45
CA ASN A 270 8.65 22.74 -6.01
C ASN A 270 9.45 21.88 -5.00
N GLY A 271 9.28 22.17 -3.70
CA GLY A 271 10.15 21.65 -2.64
C GLY A 271 10.22 20.12 -2.56
N CYS A 272 9.10 19.44 -2.82
CA CYS A 272 9.06 17.98 -2.82
C CYS A 272 9.99 17.39 -3.91
N ILE A 273 9.82 17.84 -5.15
CA ILE A 273 10.60 17.33 -6.29
C ILE A 273 12.07 17.69 -6.13
N GLU A 274 12.38 18.91 -5.68
CA GLU A 274 13.76 19.34 -5.40
C GLU A 274 14.41 18.48 -4.32
N TYR A 275 13.67 18.17 -3.25
CA TYR A 275 14.16 17.30 -2.19
C TYR A 275 14.41 15.88 -2.70
N VAL A 276 13.43 15.28 -3.37
CA VAL A 276 13.53 13.91 -3.90
C VAL A 276 14.65 13.80 -4.94
N ALA A 277 14.82 14.80 -5.81
CA ALA A 277 15.89 14.80 -6.80
C ALA A 277 17.29 14.95 -6.15
N GLY A 278 17.41 15.86 -5.18
CA GLY A 278 18.70 16.25 -4.61
C GLY A 278 19.26 15.35 -3.51
N ASN A 279 18.45 14.50 -2.88
CA ASN A 279 18.81 13.81 -1.63
C ASN A 279 18.65 12.28 -1.71
N PRO A 280 19.34 11.59 -2.64
CA PRO A 280 19.19 10.14 -2.83
C PRO A 280 19.35 9.31 -1.56
N SER A 281 20.35 9.64 -0.72
CA SER A 281 20.63 8.87 0.50
C SER A 281 19.52 8.92 1.55
N ALA A 282 18.54 9.82 1.43
CA ALA A 282 17.37 9.86 2.29
C ALA A 282 16.44 8.66 2.07
N PHE A 283 16.55 7.97 0.93
CA PHE A 283 15.62 6.92 0.50
C PHE A 283 16.15 5.50 0.74
N LYS A 284 17.22 5.34 1.54
CA LYS A 284 17.78 4.03 1.92
C LYS A 284 16.76 3.11 2.60
N GLU A 285 15.86 3.70 3.40
CA GLU A 285 14.79 2.99 4.09
C GLU A 285 13.46 3.01 3.30
N ALA A 286 13.47 3.47 2.04
CA ALA A 286 12.31 3.42 1.16
C ALA A 286 12.27 2.10 0.38
N TYR A 287 12.07 0.99 1.10
CA TYR A 287 11.97 -0.34 0.50
C TYR A 287 10.93 -1.22 1.19
N TRP A 288 10.34 -2.12 0.40
CA TRP A 288 9.55 -3.24 0.86
C TRP A 288 10.45 -4.47 1.04
N GLU A 289 10.24 -5.20 2.14
CA GLU A 289 10.74 -6.57 2.31
C GLU A 289 9.59 -7.45 2.79
N VAL A 290 9.18 -8.40 1.95
CA VAL A 290 7.98 -9.21 2.15
C VAL A 290 8.38 -10.67 2.35
N ASN A 291 7.89 -11.25 3.46
CA ASN A 291 8.10 -12.67 3.76
C ASN A 291 7.21 -13.54 2.87
N TYR A 292 5.92 -13.21 2.81
CA TYR A 292 4.97 -13.85 1.91
C TYR A 292 3.70 -13.01 1.71
N ILE A 293 2.97 -13.32 0.63
CA ILE A 293 1.54 -13.07 0.51
C ILE A 293 0.84 -14.41 0.32
N LYS A 294 -0.28 -14.62 1.01
CA LYS A 294 -1.13 -15.80 0.86
C LYS A 294 -2.58 -15.38 0.69
N VAL A 295 -3.27 -16.02 -0.25
CA VAL A 295 -4.68 -15.78 -0.55
C VAL A 295 -5.48 -17.06 -0.29
N PHE A 296 -6.63 -16.95 0.38
CA PHE A 296 -7.46 -18.08 0.82
C PHE A 296 -8.97 -17.89 0.55
#